data_AF-A0A3D0XEE0-F1
#
_entry.id   AF-A0A3D0XEE0-F1
#
_cell.length_a   1.000
_cell.length_b   1.000
_cell.length_c   1.000
_cell.angle_alpha   90.00
_cell.angle_beta   90.00
_cell.angle_gamma   90.00
#
_symmetry.space_group_name_H-M   'P 1'
#
loop_
_entity.id
_entity.type
_entity.pdbx_description
1 polymer ?
#
loop_
_entity_poly.entity_id
_entity_poly.type
_entity_poly.pdbx_seq_one_letter_code
_entity_poly.pdbx_strand_id
1 'polypeptide(L)'
;MQLRYSFLEPLSRLCALACAVLVAFLMVAAPKGPEGYVVETVDIPDEITLGVGGLAFHPSGALFITTREGQVWRLKGQDWQLFADGLHEVLGIYIDPVSEDIWVMQRPELTQLVDRDGDGRADVYRTITAAWGLTDNYHEYAFGLVRDAEGSFYGTLNTSLSWVGWAGSSKWDIGRVHDGKMGRAARYRGWSFKVTPQGEFIPWSMGMRSPAGLGMNRHGEIFYTDNQGDWNGSSTLQQVVQGRFHGHPSSLMDHPEFAGKDLNAISVDAYREMRTPPAVYFIHGDLANSPGEPVFDETAGQFGPFEDQIFVGDQTRSNLMRIVLEKVQGAYQGAIFNFIEGLQSGVVRNQFNEQGVLYVGQTGRGWRSAGDKIFGLQTVRWDRQTTPVEMLSIGLTTRGFEIRFTQPMDMKALADASHYEIEHWHYLYRPEYGSPKADRTKVVPERIEVTHDGMRVHCQMPQLEGKVYQFRLNGMQSRSGRPLTNPIGWYTLNKRRLSDLR
;
A
#
# COMPACT_ATOMS: atom_id res chain seq x y z
N MET A 1 -46.05 -4.22 -64.72
CA MET A 1 -44.85 -3.36 -64.73
C MET A 1 -43.68 -4.27 -64.36
N GLN A 2 -43.05 -4.94 -65.33
CA GLN A 2 -41.80 -4.51 -66.00
C GLN A 2 -40.81 -3.88 -65.00
N LEU A 3 -39.56 -4.30 -64.83
CA LEU A 3 -38.72 -5.30 -65.49
C LEU A 3 -37.55 -5.58 -64.52
N ARG A 4 -37.23 -6.87 -64.36
CA ARG A 4 -35.92 -7.50 -64.15
C ARG A 4 -34.73 -6.69 -64.71
N TYR A 5 -33.50 -6.74 -64.17
CA TYR A 5 -32.49 -7.80 -64.36
C TYR A 5 -31.23 -7.35 -63.55
N SER A 6 -30.65 -8.13 -62.62
CA SER A 6 -29.55 -9.13 -62.86
C SER A 6 -28.15 -8.51 -62.95
N PHE A 7 -27.00 -9.13 -62.67
CA PHE A 7 -26.54 -10.45 -62.21
C PHE A 7 -25.01 -10.30 -61.91
N LEU A 8 -24.43 -11.22 -61.11
CA LEU A 8 -23.06 -11.78 -61.21
C LEU A 8 -21.79 -10.97 -60.77
N GLU A 9 -21.05 -11.57 -59.82
CA GLU A 9 -19.58 -11.48 -59.59
C GLU A 9 -18.75 -12.03 -60.80
N PRO A 10 -17.39 -12.17 -60.81
CA PRO A 10 -16.24 -11.58 -60.07
C PRO A 10 -15.08 -11.10 -61.03
N LEU A 11 -13.86 -10.92 -60.50
CA LEU A 11 -12.52 -10.61 -61.11
C LEU A 11 -12.17 -9.10 -61.23
N SER A 12 -10.94 -8.62 -61.01
CA SER A 12 -9.69 -9.14 -60.45
C SER A 12 -8.65 -7.99 -60.48
N ARG A 13 -7.67 -8.02 -59.56
CA ARG A 13 -6.33 -7.37 -59.62
C ARG A 13 -6.25 -5.83 -59.58
N LEU A 14 -5.71 -5.30 -58.47
CA LEU A 14 -4.42 -4.58 -58.33
C LEU A 14 -4.48 -3.67 -57.11
N CYS A 15 -3.83 -4.08 -56.02
CA CYS A 15 -3.11 -3.20 -55.09
C CYS A 15 -2.38 -4.09 -54.08
N ALA A 16 -1.30 -4.72 -54.56
CA ALA A 16 -0.24 -5.17 -53.69
C ALA A 16 0.60 -3.93 -53.34
N LEU A 17 0.40 -3.37 -52.14
CA LEU A 17 1.37 -2.47 -51.54
C LEU A 17 1.62 -2.91 -50.10
N ALA A 18 2.80 -3.47 -49.92
CA ALA A 18 3.50 -3.80 -48.68
C ALA A 18 2.88 -3.30 -47.37
N CYS A 19 2.19 -4.19 -46.65
CA CYS A 19 2.14 -4.10 -45.19
C CYS A 19 3.50 -4.57 -44.65
N ALA A 20 4.46 -3.67 -44.60
CA ALA A 20 5.61 -3.83 -43.72
C ALA A 20 5.05 -3.84 -42.29
N VAL A 21 4.97 -5.02 -41.69
CA VAL A 21 4.67 -5.18 -40.27
C VAL A 21 5.85 -4.57 -39.52
N LEU A 22 5.69 -3.32 -39.10
CA LEU A 22 6.57 -2.69 -38.12
C LEU A 22 6.25 -3.37 -36.79
N VAL A 23 6.91 -4.48 -36.48
CA VAL A 23 6.97 -5.00 -35.12
C VAL A 23 7.80 -3.99 -34.33
N ALA A 24 7.14 -2.96 -33.82
CA ALA A 24 7.71 -2.17 -32.75
C ALA A 24 7.84 -3.13 -31.56
N PHE A 25 9.05 -3.63 -31.32
CA PHE A 25 9.39 -4.18 -30.01
C PHE A 25 9.13 -3.05 -29.02
N LEU A 26 8.00 -3.11 -28.31
CA LEU A 26 7.84 -2.40 -27.05
C LEU A 26 8.94 -2.95 -26.15
N MET A 27 10.09 -2.26 -26.10
CA MET A 27 11.03 -2.47 -25.03
C MET A 27 10.26 -2.19 -23.75
N VAL A 28 10.01 -3.25 -22.98
CA VAL A 28 9.59 -3.10 -21.59
C VAL A 28 10.65 -2.23 -20.95
N ALA A 29 10.26 -1.02 -20.53
CA ALA A 29 11.20 -0.13 -19.88
C ALA A 29 11.69 -0.84 -18.61
N ALA A 30 13.00 -1.04 -18.49
CA ALA A 30 13.59 -1.62 -17.29
C ALA A 30 13.11 -0.81 -16.07
N PRO A 31 12.90 -1.47 -14.92
CA PRO A 31 12.54 -0.78 -13.69
C PRO A 31 13.48 0.40 -13.42
N LYS A 32 12.91 1.57 -13.13
CA LYS A 32 13.65 2.79 -12.85
C LYS A 32 13.67 2.99 -11.34
N GLY A 33 14.85 3.01 -10.75
CA GLY A 33 15.04 3.16 -9.32
C GLY A 33 16.29 3.95 -8.98
N PRO A 34 16.57 4.15 -7.68
CA PRO A 34 17.78 4.81 -7.22
C PRO A 34 19.01 3.98 -7.58
N GLU A 35 20.13 4.67 -7.83
CA GLU A 35 21.41 3.99 -8.10
C GLU A 35 21.75 3.01 -6.97
N GLY A 36 22.36 1.88 -7.34
CA GLY A 36 22.69 0.81 -6.41
C GLY A 36 21.58 -0.19 -6.15
N TYR A 37 20.35 0.04 -6.63
CA TYR A 37 19.27 -0.92 -6.54
C TYR A 37 19.09 -1.69 -7.85
N VAL A 38 18.95 -3.01 -7.72
CA VAL A 38 18.69 -3.92 -8.84
C VAL A 38 17.35 -4.60 -8.61
N VAL A 39 16.54 -4.65 -9.66
CA VAL A 39 15.29 -5.41 -9.69
C VAL A 39 15.50 -6.67 -10.51
N GLU A 40 15.23 -7.84 -9.92
CA GLU A 40 15.40 -9.13 -10.58
C GLU A 40 14.06 -9.88 -10.56
N THR A 41 13.64 -10.40 -11.71
CA THR A 41 12.40 -11.20 -11.81
C THR A 41 12.69 -12.64 -11.38
N VAL A 42 11.81 -13.20 -10.56
CA VAL A 42 11.84 -14.63 -10.23
C VAL A 42 11.04 -15.38 -11.28
N ASP A 43 11.65 -16.41 -11.88
CA ASP A 43 10.99 -17.27 -12.86
C ASP A 43 9.89 -18.09 -12.18
N ILE A 44 8.69 -18.02 -12.77
CA ILE A 44 7.50 -18.73 -12.32
C ILE A 44 7.14 -19.75 -13.41
N PRO A 45 7.03 -21.06 -13.08
CA PRO A 45 6.56 -22.08 -14.01
C PRO A 45 5.21 -21.73 -14.64
N ASP A 46 5.03 -22.05 -15.93
CA ASP A 46 3.85 -21.66 -16.73
C ASP A 46 2.53 -22.21 -16.16
N GLU A 47 2.58 -23.32 -15.43
CA GLU A 47 1.44 -23.93 -14.76
C GLU A 47 0.97 -23.20 -13.49
N ILE A 48 1.77 -22.28 -12.95
CA ILE A 48 1.47 -21.55 -11.71
C ILE A 48 0.80 -20.21 -12.03
N THR A 49 -0.44 -20.06 -11.58
CA THR A 49 -1.09 -18.74 -11.48
C THR A 49 -0.81 -18.17 -10.10
N LEU A 50 0.21 -17.31 -9.99
CA LEU A 50 0.75 -16.95 -8.68
C LEU A 50 -0.09 -15.92 -7.91
N GLY A 51 -0.72 -14.97 -8.61
CA GLY A 51 -1.63 -13.97 -8.02
C GLY A 51 -1.37 -13.63 -6.55
N VAL A 52 -0.19 -13.07 -6.22
CA VAL A 52 0.34 -13.10 -4.85
C VAL A 52 -0.58 -12.43 -3.84
N GLY A 53 -0.91 -13.15 -2.77
CA GLY A 53 -1.75 -12.72 -1.66
C GLY A 53 -1.03 -12.62 -0.31
N GLY A 54 0.18 -13.16 -0.18
CA GLY A 54 0.99 -13.12 1.06
C GLY A 54 2.38 -13.70 0.82
N LEU A 55 3.37 -13.25 1.59
CA LEU A 55 4.77 -13.68 1.52
C LEU A 55 5.31 -13.87 2.94
N ALA A 56 5.95 -15.00 3.24
CA ALA A 56 6.65 -15.21 4.50
C ALA A 56 7.84 -16.16 4.31
N PHE A 57 8.95 -15.89 5.00
CA PHE A 57 10.09 -16.80 5.01
C PHE A 57 9.96 -17.81 6.14
N HIS A 58 10.18 -19.09 5.81
CA HIS A 58 10.41 -20.13 6.79
C HIS A 58 11.85 -20.05 7.31
N PRO A 59 12.14 -20.44 8.56
CA PRO A 59 13.51 -20.53 9.10
C PRO A 59 14.50 -21.38 8.29
N SER A 60 14.01 -22.15 7.31
CA SER A 60 14.83 -22.98 6.41
C SER A 60 15.33 -22.21 5.17
N GLY A 61 15.00 -20.91 5.08
CA GLY A 61 15.27 -20.03 3.95
C GLY A 61 14.30 -20.16 2.78
N ALA A 62 13.29 -21.03 2.88
CA ALA A 62 12.24 -21.15 1.85
C ALA A 62 11.24 -20.01 1.96
N LEU A 63 10.83 -19.45 0.82
CA LEU A 63 9.76 -18.46 0.74
C LEU A 63 8.42 -19.18 0.55
N PHE A 64 7.46 -18.91 1.42
CA PHE A 64 6.08 -19.34 1.25
C PHE A 64 5.24 -18.20 0.68
N ILE A 65 4.43 -18.52 -0.32
CA ILE A 65 3.70 -17.56 -1.14
C ILE A 65 2.24 -18.00 -1.20
N THR A 66 1.34 -17.18 -0.69
CA THR A 66 -0.09 -17.45 -0.85
C THR A 66 -0.61 -16.80 -2.11
N THR A 67 -1.68 -17.37 -2.68
CA THR A 67 -2.27 -16.89 -3.93
C THR A 67 -3.75 -16.56 -3.76
N ARG A 68 -4.26 -15.66 -4.60
CA ARG A 68 -5.71 -15.36 -4.68
C ARG A 68 -6.51 -16.56 -5.18
N GLU A 69 -5.85 -17.49 -5.85
CA GLU A 69 -6.39 -18.75 -6.36
C GLU A 69 -6.61 -19.79 -5.26
N GLY A 70 -6.21 -19.51 -4.01
CA GLY A 70 -6.46 -20.41 -2.89
C GLY A 70 -5.34 -21.42 -2.63
N GLN A 71 -4.12 -21.09 -3.04
CA GLN A 71 -2.96 -21.97 -2.91
C GLN A 71 -1.89 -21.34 -2.01
N VAL A 72 -1.02 -22.20 -1.47
CA VAL A 72 0.24 -21.84 -0.84
C VAL A 72 1.35 -22.60 -1.54
N TRP A 73 2.31 -21.85 -2.08
CA TRP A 73 3.50 -22.38 -2.74
C TRP A 73 4.72 -22.17 -1.87
N ARG A 74 5.60 -23.16 -1.84
CA ARG A 74 6.93 -23.10 -1.24
C ARG A 74 7.96 -22.96 -2.36
N LEU A 75 8.79 -21.94 -2.26
CA LEU A 75 9.90 -21.66 -3.17
C LEU A 75 11.22 -21.77 -2.42
N LYS A 76 12.12 -22.65 -2.87
CA LYS A 76 13.50 -22.71 -2.37
C LYS A 76 14.48 -22.76 -3.55
N GLY A 77 15.26 -21.70 -3.72
CA GLY A 77 16.06 -21.53 -4.95
C GLY A 77 15.14 -21.36 -6.15
N GLN A 78 15.14 -22.35 -7.05
CA GLN A 78 14.23 -22.42 -8.21
C GLN A 78 13.16 -23.52 -8.05
N ASP A 79 13.18 -24.26 -6.94
CA ASP A 79 12.27 -25.37 -6.71
C ASP A 79 10.93 -24.85 -6.19
N TRP A 80 9.89 -25.01 -7.01
CA TRP A 80 8.51 -24.71 -6.67
C TRP A 80 7.77 -25.97 -6.22
N GLN A 81 7.16 -25.92 -5.04
CA GLN A 81 6.36 -27.01 -4.48
C GLN A 81 5.01 -26.47 -4.00
N LEU A 82 3.92 -27.11 -4.43
CA LEU A 82 2.59 -26.82 -3.88
C LEU A 82 2.53 -27.38 -2.46
N PHE A 83 2.40 -26.49 -1.48
CA PHE A 83 2.29 -26.82 -0.06
C PHE A 83 0.84 -27.04 0.37
N ALA A 84 -0.07 -26.17 -0.07
CA ALA A 84 -1.50 -26.28 0.26
C ALA A 84 -2.38 -25.75 -0.87
N ASP A 85 -3.58 -26.30 -1.02
CA ASP A 85 -4.63 -25.82 -1.92
C ASP A 85 -6.02 -25.85 -1.25
N GLY A 86 -7.07 -25.49 -1.99
CA GLY A 86 -8.46 -25.55 -1.51
C GLY A 86 -8.88 -24.39 -0.58
N LEU A 87 -8.05 -23.36 -0.45
CA LEU A 87 -8.31 -22.20 0.40
C LEU A 87 -9.15 -21.12 -0.32
N HIS A 88 -9.83 -20.25 0.42
CA HIS A 88 -10.65 -19.18 -0.16
C HIS A 88 -9.93 -17.83 -0.12
N GLU A 89 -9.29 -17.47 -1.25
CA GLU A 89 -8.63 -16.18 -1.49
C GLU A 89 -7.69 -15.78 -0.34
N VAL A 90 -6.47 -16.30 -0.38
CA VAL A 90 -5.55 -16.23 0.75
C VAL A 90 -4.72 -14.96 0.68
N LEU A 91 -5.10 -13.98 1.50
CA LEU A 91 -4.55 -12.63 1.48
C LEU A 91 -3.65 -12.35 2.68
N GLY A 92 -2.94 -13.38 3.14
CA GLY A 92 -2.03 -13.30 4.26
C GLY A 92 -1.39 -14.62 4.64
N ILE A 93 -0.16 -14.54 5.16
CA ILE A 93 0.57 -15.66 5.74
C ILE A 93 1.47 -15.17 6.87
N TYR A 94 1.59 -15.96 7.92
CA TYR A 94 2.56 -15.78 8.99
C TYR A 94 3.21 -17.13 9.29
N ILE A 95 4.54 -17.14 9.42
CA ILE A 95 5.30 -18.31 9.85
C ILE A 95 6.02 -17.92 11.14
N ASP A 96 5.81 -18.71 12.19
CA ASP A 96 6.50 -18.48 13.45
C ASP A 96 7.98 -18.90 13.33
N PRO A 97 8.93 -18.02 13.66
CA PRO A 97 10.34 -18.28 13.44
C PRO A 97 10.94 -19.33 14.37
N VAL A 98 10.21 -19.78 15.41
CA VAL A 98 10.69 -20.71 16.44
C VAL A 98 10.03 -22.07 16.31
N SER A 99 8.70 -22.09 16.26
CA SER A 99 7.88 -23.30 16.14
C SER A 99 7.68 -23.76 14.70
N GLU A 100 8.00 -22.91 13.72
CA GLU A 100 7.80 -23.17 12.28
C GLU A 100 6.32 -23.33 11.87
N ASP A 101 5.40 -23.07 12.79
CA ASP A 101 3.96 -23.12 12.55
C ASP A 101 3.55 -22.10 11.48
N ILE A 102 2.64 -22.52 10.59
CA ILE A 102 2.18 -21.72 9.44
C ILE A 102 0.70 -21.38 9.62
N TRP A 103 0.39 -20.09 9.55
CA TRP A 103 -0.99 -19.59 9.53
C TRP A 103 -1.25 -18.77 8.29
N VAL A 104 -2.48 -18.86 7.78
CA VAL A 104 -2.92 -18.10 6.62
C VAL A 104 -4.21 -17.34 6.92
N MET A 105 -4.32 -16.15 6.34
CA MET A 105 -5.55 -15.36 6.36
C MET A 105 -6.35 -15.70 5.11
N GLN A 106 -7.44 -16.43 5.31
CA GLN A 106 -8.44 -16.65 4.28
C GLN A 106 -9.59 -15.68 4.48
N ARG A 107 -10.38 -15.51 3.42
CA ARG A 107 -11.57 -14.69 3.47
C ARG A 107 -12.57 -15.05 4.59
N PRO A 108 -12.91 -16.34 4.83
CA PRO A 108 -13.83 -16.73 5.90
C PRO A 108 -13.16 -16.95 7.27
N GLU A 109 -11.86 -17.21 7.34
CA GLU A 109 -11.23 -17.67 8.58
C GLU A 109 -9.71 -17.44 8.65
N LEU A 110 -9.18 -17.44 9.87
CA LEU A 110 -7.77 -17.67 10.15
C LEU A 110 -7.55 -19.17 10.32
N THR A 111 -6.61 -19.72 9.57
CA THR A 111 -6.37 -21.16 9.50
C THR A 111 -4.89 -21.47 9.73
N GLN A 112 -4.63 -22.46 10.57
CA GLN A 112 -3.31 -23.07 10.70
C GLN A 112 -3.19 -24.20 9.68
N LEU A 113 -2.10 -24.21 8.92
CA LEU A 113 -1.74 -25.28 7.99
C LEU A 113 -0.70 -26.17 8.67
N VAL A 114 -0.94 -27.47 8.70
CA VAL A 114 -0.08 -28.44 9.39
C VAL A 114 0.28 -29.56 8.43
N ASP A 115 1.58 -29.70 8.16
CA ASP A 115 2.21 -30.88 7.56
C ASP A 115 2.50 -31.88 8.70
N ARG A 116 1.80 -33.01 8.73
CA ARG A 116 1.88 -33.98 9.84
C ARG A 116 2.92 -35.06 9.58
N ASP A 117 3.17 -35.39 8.33
CA ASP A 117 4.07 -36.48 7.95
C ASP A 117 5.43 -35.99 7.39
N GLY A 118 5.58 -34.68 7.20
CA GLY A 118 6.82 -34.02 6.79
C GLY A 118 7.10 -34.14 5.30
N ASP A 119 6.09 -34.42 4.46
CA ASP A 119 6.26 -34.56 3.01
C ASP A 119 6.35 -33.21 2.27
N GLY A 120 6.20 -32.09 3.00
CA GLY A 120 6.18 -30.75 2.46
C GLY A 120 4.81 -30.34 1.90
N ARG A 121 3.72 -30.96 2.36
CA ARG A 121 2.33 -30.58 2.10
C ARG A 121 1.52 -30.49 3.39
N ALA A 122 0.55 -29.58 3.40
CA ALA A 122 -0.38 -29.47 4.51
C ALA A 122 -1.40 -30.61 4.46
N ASP A 123 -1.43 -31.44 5.50
CA ASP A 123 -2.44 -32.48 5.71
C ASP A 123 -3.68 -31.94 6.43
N VAL A 124 -3.49 -30.93 7.28
CA VAL A 124 -4.53 -30.43 8.17
C VAL A 124 -4.67 -28.93 8.10
N TYR A 125 -5.92 -28.54 7.91
CA TYR A 125 -6.40 -27.17 7.83
C TYR A 125 -7.22 -26.92 9.08
N ARG A 126 -6.59 -26.36 10.11
CA ARG A 126 -7.23 -26.13 11.40
C ARG A 126 -7.73 -24.70 11.46
N THR A 127 -9.05 -24.53 11.43
CA THR A 127 -9.68 -23.24 11.75
C THR A 127 -9.30 -22.80 13.16
N ILE A 128 -8.64 -21.65 13.26
CA ILE A 128 -8.38 -20.98 14.54
C ILE A 128 -9.60 -20.14 14.92
N THR A 129 -10.15 -19.39 13.96
CA THR A 129 -11.40 -18.66 14.15
C THR A 129 -12.05 -18.30 12.81
N ALA A 130 -13.37 -18.27 12.80
CA ALA A 130 -14.22 -17.82 11.69
C ALA A 130 -15.32 -16.86 12.21
N ALA A 131 -14.99 -16.08 13.25
CA ALA A 131 -15.98 -15.35 14.04
C ALA A 131 -16.49 -14.03 13.42
N TRP A 132 -15.95 -13.63 12.26
CA TRP A 132 -16.46 -12.48 11.50
C TRP A 132 -17.48 -12.90 10.45
N GLY A 133 -18.36 -11.96 10.06
CA GLY A 133 -19.39 -12.26 9.08
C GLY A 133 -18.85 -12.17 7.66
N LEU A 134 -19.28 -13.07 6.77
CA LEU A 134 -18.95 -13.06 5.34
C LEU A 134 -20.22 -13.33 4.50
N THR A 135 -20.33 -12.68 3.36
CA THR A 135 -21.32 -12.92 2.31
C THR A 135 -20.64 -13.34 1.00
N ASP A 136 -21.42 -13.47 -0.06
CA ASP A 136 -20.94 -13.63 -1.45
C ASP A 136 -20.55 -12.30 -2.12
N ASN A 137 -20.58 -11.17 -1.42
CA ASN A 137 -20.11 -9.89 -1.94
C ASN A 137 -18.62 -9.95 -2.22
N TYR A 138 -18.16 -9.65 -3.44
CA TYR A 138 -16.75 -9.84 -3.83
C TYR A 138 -15.74 -8.92 -3.11
N HIS A 139 -16.19 -7.85 -2.45
CA HIS A 139 -15.30 -6.85 -1.85
C HIS A 139 -14.98 -7.12 -0.37
N GLU A 140 -15.60 -8.13 0.25
CA GLU A 140 -15.41 -8.50 1.66
C GLU A 140 -14.10 -9.27 1.90
N TYR A 141 -12.96 -8.66 1.58
CA TYR A 141 -11.64 -9.23 1.83
C TYR A 141 -11.32 -9.31 3.33
N ALA A 142 -10.43 -10.24 3.69
CA ALA A 142 -9.76 -10.29 4.98
C ALA A 142 -8.25 -10.26 4.73
N PHE A 143 -7.55 -9.30 5.32
CA PHE A 143 -6.12 -9.10 5.14
C PHE A 143 -5.38 -9.31 6.47
N GLY A 144 -4.15 -9.83 6.39
CA GLY A 144 -3.33 -10.10 7.56
C GLY A 144 -2.12 -10.96 7.20
N LEU A 145 -1.40 -11.53 8.14
CA LEU A 145 -1.49 -11.27 9.57
C LEU A 145 -0.14 -10.73 10.06
N VAL A 146 -0.21 -9.83 11.02
CA VAL A 146 0.92 -9.57 11.92
C VAL A 146 0.64 -10.23 13.26
N ARG A 147 1.69 -10.61 13.98
CA ARG A 147 1.59 -11.28 15.28
C ARG A 147 2.38 -10.53 16.32
N ASP A 148 1.76 -10.22 17.46
CA ASP A 148 2.45 -9.56 18.59
C ASP A 148 3.30 -10.54 19.40
N ALA A 149 4.11 -10.00 20.32
CA ALA A 149 4.98 -10.77 21.20
C ALA A 149 4.20 -11.67 22.17
N GLU A 150 2.94 -11.32 22.46
CA GLU A 150 2.00 -12.13 23.24
C GLU A 150 1.38 -13.28 22.43
N GLY A 151 1.73 -13.40 21.13
CA GLY A 151 1.28 -14.45 20.23
C GLY A 151 -0.09 -14.23 19.61
N SER A 152 -0.66 -13.03 19.76
CA SER A 152 -1.94 -12.64 19.19
C SER A 152 -1.80 -12.18 17.75
N PHE A 153 -2.76 -12.54 16.92
CA PHE A 153 -2.81 -12.13 15.51
C PHE A 153 -3.66 -10.88 15.32
N TYR A 154 -3.32 -10.06 14.33
CA TYR A 154 -4.12 -8.91 13.93
C TYR A 154 -4.36 -8.90 12.42
N GLY A 155 -5.60 -8.60 12.05
CA GLY A 155 -6.06 -8.53 10.67
C GLY A 155 -7.02 -7.38 10.43
N THR A 156 -7.40 -7.18 9.17
CA THR A 156 -8.42 -6.19 8.78
C THR A 156 -9.48 -6.80 7.88
N LEU A 157 -10.69 -6.26 7.96
CA LEU A 157 -11.85 -6.68 7.19
C LEU A 157 -12.32 -5.51 6.33
N ASN A 158 -12.35 -5.73 5.02
CA ASN A 158 -12.82 -4.74 4.07
C ASN A 158 -14.32 -4.47 4.21
N THR A 159 -14.76 -3.27 3.82
CA THR A 159 -16.18 -2.96 3.63
C THR A 159 -16.78 -3.76 2.47
N SER A 160 -18.10 -3.91 2.48
CA SER A 160 -18.84 -4.58 1.41
C SER A 160 -19.18 -3.58 0.32
N LEU A 161 -19.07 -3.96 -0.96
CA LEU A 161 -19.48 -3.07 -2.05
C LEU A 161 -21.01 -3.04 -2.12
N SER A 162 -21.60 -1.86 -1.90
CA SER A 162 -23.07 -1.70 -1.84
C SER A 162 -23.61 -0.86 -3.00
N TRP A 163 -22.74 -0.37 -3.89
CA TRP A 163 -23.13 0.55 -4.96
C TRP A 163 -23.82 -0.14 -6.14
N VAL A 164 -25.04 0.34 -6.44
CA VAL A 164 -25.91 -0.09 -7.57
C VAL A 164 -25.22 -0.07 -8.93
N GLY A 165 -24.30 0.88 -9.17
CA GLY A 165 -23.66 1.02 -10.48
C GLY A 165 -22.62 -0.06 -10.82
N TRP A 166 -22.26 -0.93 -9.88
CA TRP A 166 -21.29 -2.01 -10.13
C TRP A 166 -21.81 -3.36 -9.66
N ALA A 167 -21.97 -3.52 -8.33
CA ALA A 167 -22.41 -4.78 -7.75
C ALA A 167 -23.45 -4.49 -6.68
N GLY A 168 -24.47 -3.68 -6.99
CA GLY A 168 -25.50 -3.38 -6.01
C GLY A 168 -26.56 -4.46 -5.99
N SER A 169 -26.90 -4.85 -4.78
CA SER A 169 -27.97 -5.78 -4.47
C SER A 169 -28.56 -5.33 -3.14
N SER A 170 -29.89 -5.44 -2.98
CA SER A 170 -30.53 -5.20 -1.67
C SER A 170 -29.98 -6.12 -0.57
N LYS A 171 -29.39 -7.27 -0.95
CA LYS A 171 -28.66 -8.16 -0.05
C LYS A 171 -27.42 -7.51 0.58
N TRP A 172 -26.74 -6.64 -0.16
CA TRP A 172 -25.48 -6.03 0.26
C TRP A 172 -25.60 -4.55 0.60
N ASP A 173 -26.75 -3.92 0.32
CA ASP A 173 -27.04 -2.54 0.70
C ASP A 173 -27.45 -2.43 2.18
N ILE A 174 -26.52 -2.78 3.06
CA ILE A 174 -26.68 -2.72 4.51
C ILE A 174 -25.57 -1.82 5.06
N GLY A 175 -25.93 -0.90 5.96
CA GLY A 175 -24.96 0.01 6.58
C GLY A 175 -24.28 0.96 5.60
N ARG A 176 -24.87 1.22 4.42
CA ARG A 176 -24.45 2.32 3.54
C ARG A 176 -24.87 3.64 4.17
N VAL A 177 -23.96 4.61 4.24
CA VAL A 177 -24.15 5.87 4.97
C VAL A 177 -23.92 7.05 4.03
N HIS A 178 -24.85 8.01 4.03
CA HIS A 178 -24.89 9.22 3.20
C HIS A 178 -24.61 8.96 1.72
N ASP A 179 -25.24 7.92 1.16
CA ASP A 179 -25.06 7.50 -0.24
C ASP A 179 -23.62 7.15 -0.67
N GLY A 180 -22.79 6.75 0.30
CA GLY A 180 -21.49 6.12 0.06
C GLY A 180 -21.57 4.93 -0.92
N LYS A 181 -20.42 4.48 -1.42
CA LYS A 181 -20.33 3.35 -2.35
C LYS A 181 -20.16 2.02 -1.62
N MET A 182 -19.59 2.08 -0.42
CA MET A 182 -19.31 0.95 0.43
C MET A 182 -20.28 0.91 1.62
N GLY A 183 -20.47 -0.29 2.15
CA GLY A 183 -21.33 -0.56 3.29
C GLY A 183 -20.78 -1.70 4.14
N ARG A 184 -21.68 -2.34 4.88
CA ARG A 184 -21.38 -3.41 5.82
C ARG A 184 -22.47 -4.49 5.73
N ALA A 185 -22.37 -5.36 4.72
CA ALA A 185 -23.32 -6.44 4.49
C ALA A 185 -23.25 -7.54 5.57
N ALA A 186 -22.06 -7.80 6.12
CA ALA A 186 -21.86 -8.77 7.20
C ALA A 186 -21.12 -8.18 8.42
N ARG A 187 -21.16 -8.88 9.57
CA ARG A 187 -20.55 -8.40 10.83
C ARG A 187 -19.06 -8.08 10.68
N TYR A 188 -18.69 -6.94 11.26
CA TYR A 188 -17.35 -6.40 11.39
C TYR A 188 -16.68 -5.98 10.08
N ARG A 189 -17.45 -5.72 9.01
CA ARG A 189 -16.88 -5.13 7.79
C ARG A 189 -16.46 -3.67 8.04
N GLY A 190 -15.25 -3.33 7.60
CA GLY A 190 -14.59 -2.05 7.92
C GLY A 190 -13.93 -1.99 9.31
N TRP A 191 -13.60 -3.15 9.90
CA TRP A 191 -12.90 -3.24 11.18
C TRP A 191 -11.52 -3.88 11.07
N SER A 192 -10.60 -3.52 11.98
CA SER A 192 -9.52 -4.41 12.38
C SER A 192 -9.97 -5.34 13.52
N PHE A 193 -9.24 -6.43 13.70
CA PHE A 193 -9.47 -7.37 14.76
C PHE A 193 -8.16 -7.88 15.36
N LYS A 194 -8.28 -8.40 16.58
CA LYS A 194 -7.28 -9.19 17.29
C LYS A 194 -7.79 -10.62 17.45
N VAL A 195 -6.93 -11.61 17.30
CA VAL A 195 -7.19 -13.01 17.67
C VAL A 195 -6.18 -13.42 18.72
N THR A 196 -6.65 -13.84 19.90
CA THR A 196 -5.76 -14.30 20.98
C THR A 196 -5.08 -15.62 20.61
N PRO A 197 -4.00 -16.03 21.29
CA PRO A 197 -3.40 -17.35 21.07
C PRO A 197 -4.38 -18.52 21.24
N GLN A 198 -5.48 -18.31 21.99
CA GLN A 198 -6.53 -19.29 22.20
C GLN A 198 -7.60 -19.29 21.11
N GLY A 199 -7.50 -18.42 20.10
CA GLY A 199 -8.45 -18.30 18.99
C GLY A 199 -9.64 -17.38 19.26
N GLU A 200 -9.63 -16.60 20.35
CA GLU A 200 -10.71 -15.66 20.64
C GLU A 200 -10.64 -14.43 19.73
N PHE A 201 -11.73 -14.15 19.01
CA PHE A 201 -11.85 -12.99 18.14
C PHE A 201 -12.32 -11.76 18.91
N ILE A 202 -11.59 -10.66 18.76
CA ILE A 202 -11.86 -9.39 19.43
C ILE A 202 -11.88 -8.28 18.35
N PRO A 203 -13.02 -7.58 18.15
CA PRO A 203 -13.06 -6.38 17.32
C PRO A 203 -12.12 -5.32 17.91
N TRP A 204 -11.23 -4.76 17.10
CA TRP A 204 -10.13 -3.96 17.64
C TRP A 204 -10.28 -2.48 17.35
N SER A 205 -10.36 -2.07 16.07
CA SER A 205 -10.62 -0.69 15.64
C SER A 205 -11.56 -0.67 14.45
N MET A 206 -12.13 0.50 14.12
CA MET A 206 -13.21 0.63 13.14
C MET A 206 -12.97 1.79 12.17
N GLY A 207 -13.76 1.88 11.11
CA GLY A 207 -13.71 2.99 10.18
C GLY A 207 -12.78 2.77 8.99
N MET A 208 -12.38 1.53 8.74
CA MET A 208 -11.61 1.18 7.55
C MET A 208 -12.53 1.12 6.34
N ARG A 209 -12.06 1.55 5.17
CA ARG A 209 -12.80 1.39 3.92
C ARG A 209 -12.36 0.10 3.24
N SER A 210 -11.19 0.12 2.63
CA SER A 210 -10.61 -0.97 1.84
C SER A 210 -9.14 -1.11 2.18
N PRO A 211 -8.83 -1.66 3.37
CA PRO A 211 -7.47 -1.91 3.77
C PRO A 211 -6.83 -2.96 2.86
N ALA A 212 -5.53 -2.88 2.59
CA ALA A 212 -4.86 -3.78 1.64
C ALA A 212 -3.60 -4.46 2.21
N GLY A 213 -3.49 -4.55 3.53
CA GLY A 213 -2.38 -5.19 4.24
C GLY A 213 -2.06 -4.48 5.54
N LEU A 214 -1.23 -5.12 6.37
CA LEU A 214 -0.80 -4.64 7.68
C LEU A 214 0.70 -4.83 7.83
N GLY A 215 1.34 -3.91 8.55
CA GLY A 215 2.72 -4.02 8.98
C GLY A 215 2.84 -3.71 10.46
N MET A 216 3.82 -4.30 11.13
CA MET A 216 4.14 -4.03 12.51
C MET A 216 5.60 -3.57 12.59
N ASN A 217 5.87 -2.52 13.35
CA ASN A 217 7.24 -2.08 13.61
C ASN A 217 7.85 -2.83 14.80
N ARG A 218 9.16 -2.66 15.02
CA ARG A 218 9.92 -3.19 16.17
C ARG A 218 9.40 -2.80 17.55
N HIS A 219 8.49 -1.82 17.63
CA HIS A 219 7.84 -1.40 18.86
C HIS A 219 6.47 -2.07 19.09
N GLY A 220 6.06 -2.98 18.20
CA GLY A 220 4.75 -3.64 18.27
C GLY A 220 3.59 -2.75 17.83
N GLU A 221 3.86 -1.57 17.26
CA GLU A 221 2.81 -0.70 16.73
C GLU A 221 2.43 -1.13 15.32
N ILE A 222 1.12 -1.29 15.11
CA ILE A 222 0.57 -1.82 13.87
C ILE A 222 0.08 -0.67 12.98
N PHE A 223 0.36 -0.79 11.69
CA PHE A 223 -0.05 0.16 10.65
C PHE A 223 -0.73 -0.58 9.51
N TYR A 224 -1.67 0.08 8.86
CA TYR A 224 -2.36 -0.45 7.69
C TYR A 224 -2.47 0.61 6.61
N THR A 225 -2.54 0.17 5.36
CA THR A 225 -2.86 1.02 4.22
C THR A 225 -4.34 0.93 3.88
N ASP A 226 -4.99 2.06 3.59
CA ASP A 226 -6.39 2.12 3.18
C ASP A 226 -6.51 2.74 1.79
N ASN A 227 -7.35 2.16 0.93
CA ASN A 227 -7.51 2.60 -0.46
C ASN A 227 -8.58 3.71 -0.57
N GLN A 228 -8.30 4.70 -1.43
CA GLN A 228 -9.16 5.85 -1.68
C GLN A 228 -10.59 5.46 -2.10
N GLY A 229 -11.57 6.22 -1.62
CA GLY A 229 -12.97 6.14 -2.04
C GLY A 229 -13.87 7.05 -1.23
N ASP A 230 -15.12 6.65 -1.04
CA ASP A 230 -16.05 7.27 -0.11
C ASP A 230 -15.50 7.28 1.31
N TRP A 231 -15.63 8.40 2.03
CA TRP A 231 -15.10 8.61 3.39
C TRP A 231 -13.57 8.51 3.55
N ASN A 232 -12.84 8.12 2.50
CA ASN A 232 -11.39 8.08 2.44
C ASN A 232 -10.90 8.85 1.21
N GLY A 233 -10.77 10.18 1.34
CA GLY A 233 -10.56 11.10 0.21
C GLY A 233 -9.31 10.84 -0.63
N SER A 234 -8.28 10.24 -0.05
CA SER A 234 -7.09 9.70 -0.74
C SER A 234 -6.67 8.42 -0.03
N SER A 235 -5.78 7.62 -0.62
CA SER A 235 -5.28 6.42 0.06
C SER A 235 -4.40 6.85 1.24
N THR A 236 -4.35 6.05 2.31
CA THR A 236 -3.71 6.47 3.57
C THR A 236 -2.89 5.37 4.22
N LEU A 237 -1.89 5.76 5.02
CA LEU A 237 -1.26 4.91 6.03
C LEU A 237 -1.79 5.36 7.39
N GLN A 238 -2.28 4.43 8.20
CA GLN A 238 -2.83 4.74 9.52
C GLN A 238 -2.35 3.74 10.57
N GLN A 239 -2.19 4.21 11.81
CA GLN A 239 -1.86 3.35 12.93
C GLN A 239 -3.13 2.70 13.50
N VAL A 240 -3.13 1.38 13.64
CA VAL A 240 -4.19 0.58 14.27
C VAL A 240 -4.07 0.68 15.79
N VAL A 241 -5.11 1.20 16.44
CA VAL A 241 -5.19 1.33 17.91
C VAL A 241 -6.60 0.96 18.35
N GLN A 242 -6.71 0.23 19.47
CA GLN A 242 -7.99 -0.24 19.99
C GLN A 242 -9.00 0.91 20.16
N GLY A 243 -10.24 0.69 19.72
CA GLY A 243 -11.35 1.65 19.81
C GLY A 243 -11.26 2.84 18.86
N ARG A 244 -10.21 2.97 18.05
CA ARG A 244 -10.03 4.10 17.14
C ARG A 244 -11.01 4.04 15.96
N PHE A 245 -11.58 5.20 15.60
CA PHE A 245 -12.32 5.39 14.36
C PHE A 245 -11.45 6.03 13.27
N HIS A 246 -11.32 5.34 12.13
CA HIS A 246 -10.43 5.71 11.02
C HIS A 246 -11.11 6.55 9.91
N GLY A 247 -12.44 6.54 9.84
CA GLY A 247 -13.20 7.45 8.98
C GLY A 247 -14.44 6.87 8.31
N HIS A 248 -14.52 5.58 7.98
CA HIS A 248 -15.66 5.02 7.26
C HIS A 248 -16.84 4.63 8.19
N PRO A 249 -17.97 5.34 8.18
CA PRO A 249 -19.01 5.22 9.21
C PRO A 249 -19.76 3.89 9.20
N SER A 250 -19.81 3.14 8.09
CA SER A 250 -20.54 1.86 8.01
C SER A 250 -20.15 0.85 9.08
N SER A 251 -18.88 0.84 9.48
CA SER A 251 -18.35 -0.03 10.52
C SER A 251 -18.98 0.24 11.91
N LEU A 252 -19.43 1.47 12.17
CA LEU A 252 -20.05 1.87 13.45
C LEU A 252 -21.34 1.10 13.73
N MET A 253 -21.97 0.51 12.71
CA MET A 253 -23.17 -0.32 12.89
C MET A 253 -22.95 -1.51 13.84
N ASP A 254 -21.71 -2.02 13.96
CA ASP A 254 -21.36 -3.08 14.91
C ASP A 254 -20.84 -2.56 16.26
N HIS A 255 -20.73 -1.25 16.45
CA HIS A 255 -20.28 -0.66 17.70
C HIS A 255 -21.45 -0.53 18.70
N PRO A 256 -21.28 -0.95 19.98
CA PRO A 256 -22.36 -0.92 20.96
C PRO A 256 -23.03 0.46 21.13
N GLU A 257 -22.25 1.55 21.08
CA GLU A 257 -22.81 2.90 21.24
C GLU A 257 -23.69 3.37 20.07
N PHE A 258 -23.62 2.69 18.93
CA PHE A 258 -24.41 3.00 17.74
C PHE A 258 -25.49 1.95 17.45
N ALA A 259 -25.64 0.96 18.33
CA ALA A 259 -26.68 -0.05 18.21
C ALA A 259 -28.07 0.60 18.12
N GLY A 260 -28.81 0.30 17.04
CA GLY A 260 -30.15 0.82 16.78
C GLY A 260 -30.21 2.29 16.35
N LYS A 261 -29.07 2.99 16.20
CA LYS A 261 -29.04 4.36 15.68
C LYS A 261 -29.07 4.37 14.15
N ASP A 262 -29.76 5.36 13.58
CA ASP A 262 -29.64 5.64 12.15
C ASP A 262 -28.33 6.41 11.87
N LEU A 263 -27.39 5.74 11.23
CA LEU A 263 -26.11 6.34 10.86
C LEU A 263 -26.26 7.47 9.81
N ASN A 264 -27.35 7.50 9.04
CA ASN A 264 -27.63 8.59 8.11
C ASN A 264 -28.15 9.86 8.80
N ALA A 265 -28.59 9.77 10.06
CA ALA A 265 -28.99 10.94 10.84
C ALA A 265 -27.80 11.70 11.45
N ILE A 266 -26.60 11.10 11.49
CA ILE A 266 -25.38 11.71 12.04
C ILE A 266 -24.71 12.57 10.97
N SER A 267 -24.33 13.79 11.29
CA SER A 267 -23.71 14.71 10.31
C SER A 267 -22.29 14.30 9.91
N VAL A 268 -21.85 14.73 8.72
CA VAL A 268 -20.46 14.56 8.25
C VAL A 268 -19.46 15.17 9.22
N ASP A 269 -19.78 16.32 9.83
CA ASP A 269 -18.89 16.99 10.78
C ASP A 269 -18.75 16.20 12.09
N ALA A 270 -19.83 15.60 12.61
CA ALA A 270 -19.74 14.72 13.77
C ALA A 270 -18.84 13.50 13.49
N TYR A 271 -18.94 12.90 12.30
CA TYR A 271 -18.02 11.85 11.90
C TYR A 271 -16.57 12.34 11.77
N ARG A 272 -16.36 13.57 11.28
CA ARG A 272 -15.04 14.19 11.17
C ARG A 272 -14.38 14.38 12.54
N GLU A 273 -15.15 14.79 13.54
CA GLU A 273 -14.67 15.00 14.92
C GLU A 273 -14.28 13.68 15.59
N MET A 274 -15.00 12.58 15.32
CA MET A 274 -14.66 11.25 15.86
C MET A 274 -13.45 10.61 15.17
N ARG A 275 -13.20 10.98 13.90
CA ARG A 275 -12.17 10.38 13.07
C ARG A 275 -10.77 10.76 13.56
N THR A 276 -9.88 9.77 13.58
CA THR A 276 -8.44 10.00 13.69
C THR A 276 -7.85 10.27 12.29
N PRO A 277 -7.12 11.38 12.08
CA PRO A 277 -6.41 11.63 10.83
C PRO A 277 -5.35 10.55 10.53
N PRO A 278 -5.09 10.26 9.25
CA PRO A 278 -4.05 9.30 8.86
C PRO A 278 -2.66 9.84 9.19
N ALA A 279 -1.69 8.93 9.35
CA ALA A 279 -0.29 9.31 9.50
C ALA A 279 0.26 9.91 8.20
N VAL A 280 -0.07 9.29 7.06
CA VAL A 280 0.40 9.72 5.74
C VAL A 280 -0.71 9.55 4.71
N TYR A 281 -0.89 10.55 3.86
CA TYR A 281 -1.67 10.42 2.63
C TYR A 281 -0.77 9.97 1.48
N PHE A 282 -1.25 8.99 0.72
CA PHE A 282 -0.72 8.63 -0.58
C PHE A 282 -1.41 9.49 -1.65
N ILE A 283 -0.65 10.06 -2.57
CA ILE A 283 -1.19 11.08 -3.48
C ILE A 283 -1.89 10.42 -4.65
N HIS A 284 -3.22 10.33 -4.57
CA HIS A 284 -4.05 9.76 -5.63
C HIS A 284 -3.79 10.43 -6.98
N GLY A 285 -3.57 9.63 -8.03
CA GLY A 285 -3.34 10.15 -9.38
C GLY A 285 -1.90 10.58 -9.68
N ASP A 286 -1.08 10.87 -8.67
CA ASP A 286 0.31 11.28 -8.89
C ASP A 286 1.32 10.20 -8.47
N LEU A 287 1.08 9.57 -7.32
CA LEU A 287 2.04 8.63 -6.71
C LEU A 287 1.47 7.22 -6.57
N ALA A 288 0.23 7.10 -6.08
CA ALA A 288 -0.39 5.82 -5.75
C ALA A 288 -1.90 5.90 -5.99
N ASN A 289 -2.55 4.80 -6.34
CA ASN A 289 -4.01 4.71 -6.42
C ASN A 289 -4.57 3.60 -5.53
N SER A 290 -3.83 2.51 -5.35
CA SER A 290 -4.23 1.28 -4.68
C SER A 290 -3.01 0.70 -3.92
N PRO A 291 -2.53 1.36 -2.85
CA PRO A 291 -1.37 0.92 -2.12
C PRO A 291 -1.64 -0.44 -1.44
N GLY A 292 -0.63 -1.30 -1.46
CA GLY A 292 -0.63 -2.63 -0.85
C GLY A 292 -0.08 -2.64 0.57
N GLU A 293 0.48 -3.77 0.97
CA GLU A 293 0.97 -4.00 2.33
C GLU A 293 2.23 -3.18 2.67
N PRO A 294 2.26 -2.50 3.84
CA PRO A 294 3.45 -1.84 4.33
C PRO A 294 4.40 -2.82 5.03
N VAL A 295 5.70 -2.74 4.71
CA VAL A 295 6.77 -3.47 5.41
C VAL A 295 7.81 -2.50 5.95
N PHE A 296 8.27 -2.72 7.18
CA PHE A 296 9.30 -1.90 7.82
C PHE A 296 10.69 -2.42 7.43
N ASP A 297 11.59 -1.51 7.09
CA ASP A 297 13.00 -1.82 6.90
C ASP A 297 13.69 -1.93 8.25
N GLU A 298 13.76 -3.17 8.74
CA GLU A 298 14.46 -3.55 9.96
C GLU A 298 15.69 -4.41 9.61
N THR A 299 16.25 -4.18 8.43
CA THR A 299 17.31 -5.01 7.86
C THR A 299 18.70 -4.67 8.42
N ALA A 300 18.79 -3.73 9.37
CA ALA A 300 20.01 -3.21 9.98
C ALA A 300 20.97 -2.63 8.93
N GLY A 301 20.44 -1.85 7.99
CA GLY A 301 21.19 -1.20 6.92
C GLY A 301 21.58 -2.12 5.75
N GLN A 302 21.08 -3.36 5.70
CA GLN A 302 21.29 -4.25 4.55
C GLN A 302 20.53 -3.79 3.31
N PHE A 303 19.50 -2.95 3.48
CA PHE A 303 18.72 -2.32 2.41
C PHE A 303 18.99 -0.81 2.27
N GLY A 304 20.27 -0.43 2.39
CA GLY A 304 20.71 0.94 2.13
C GLY A 304 20.46 1.89 3.29
N PRO A 305 20.41 3.21 3.02
CA PRO A 305 20.35 4.22 4.08
C PRO A 305 18.94 4.42 4.67
N PHE A 306 18.00 3.50 4.41
CA PHE A 306 16.57 3.67 4.66
C PHE A 306 16.04 2.90 5.88
N GLU A 307 16.93 2.48 6.79
CA GLU A 307 16.57 1.85 8.06
C GLU A 307 15.41 2.60 8.75
N ASP A 308 14.45 1.85 9.30
CA ASP A 308 13.22 2.31 9.93
C ASP A 308 12.21 3.02 9.01
N GLN A 309 12.47 3.10 7.70
CA GLN A 309 11.46 3.51 6.73
C GLN A 309 10.53 2.35 6.38
N ILE A 310 9.37 2.69 5.82
CA ILE A 310 8.36 1.74 5.40
C ILE A 310 8.36 1.67 3.89
N PHE A 311 8.42 0.47 3.33
CA PHE A 311 8.24 0.23 1.90
C PHE A 311 6.82 -0.23 1.61
N VAL A 312 6.20 0.38 0.61
CA VAL A 312 4.81 0.09 0.22
C VAL A 312 4.72 0.06 -1.29
N GLY A 313 4.08 -0.98 -1.82
CA GLY A 313 3.81 -1.08 -3.26
C GLY A 313 2.47 -0.45 -3.64
N ASP A 314 2.27 -0.22 -4.94
CA ASP A 314 0.96 0.13 -5.49
C ASP A 314 0.54 -0.83 -6.61
N GLN A 315 -0.71 -1.30 -6.54
CA GLN A 315 -1.26 -2.22 -7.52
C GLN A 315 -1.47 -1.54 -8.89
N THR A 316 -1.98 -0.31 -8.91
CA THR A 316 -2.34 0.36 -10.17
C THR A 316 -1.09 0.89 -10.89
N ARG A 317 -0.14 1.44 -10.14
CA ARG A 317 1.05 2.14 -10.66
C ARG A 317 2.23 1.23 -10.91
N SER A 318 2.23 0.02 -10.35
CA SER A 318 3.37 -0.90 -10.45
C SER A 318 4.68 -0.24 -10.00
N ASN A 319 4.62 0.45 -8.86
CA ASN A 319 5.76 1.10 -8.23
C ASN A 319 5.90 0.68 -6.77
N LEU A 320 7.08 0.96 -6.22
CA LEU A 320 7.39 0.95 -4.80
C LEU A 320 7.57 2.40 -4.33
N MET A 321 7.14 2.64 -3.11
CA MET A 321 7.23 3.90 -2.40
C MET A 321 7.91 3.67 -1.06
N ARG A 322 8.47 4.74 -0.49
CA ARG A 322 9.06 4.74 0.85
C ARG A 322 8.44 5.82 1.71
N ILE A 323 8.21 5.50 2.98
CA ILE A 323 7.61 6.38 3.98
C ILE A 323 8.54 6.50 5.17
N VAL A 324 8.73 7.72 5.66
CA VAL A 324 9.38 7.99 6.94
C VAL A 324 8.37 8.64 7.88
N LEU A 325 8.25 8.09 9.08
CA LEU A 325 7.31 8.57 10.10
C LEU A 325 8.04 9.35 11.19
N GLU A 326 7.31 10.28 11.80
CA GLU A 326 7.66 10.91 13.06
C GLU A 326 6.43 11.01 13.96
N LYS A 327 6.66 11.06 15.28
CA LYS A 327 5.60 11.21 16.28
C LYS A 327 5.69 12.62 16.89
N VAL A 328 4.63 13.41 16.72
CA VAL A 328 4.54 14.79 17.22
C VAL A 328 3.29 14.92 18.06
N GLN A 329 3.45 15.31 19.34
CA GLN A 329 2.35 15.39 20.30
C GLN A 329 1.51 14.09 20.37
N GLY A 330 2.17 12.93 20.30
CA GLY A 330 1.53 11.61 20.32
C GLY A 330 0.88 11.17 19.01
N ALA A 331 0.75 12.05 18.01
CA ALA A 331 0.20 11.72 16.69
C ALA A 331 1.32 11.34 15.71
N TYR A 332 1.10 10.27 14.94
CA TYR A 332 1.95 9.95 13.81
C TYR A 332 1.66 10.88 12.64
N GLN A 333 2.74 11.27 11.97
CA GLN A 333 2.74 12.02 10.72
C GLN A 333 4.04 11.71 9.97
N GLY A 334 4.18 12.13 8.70
CA GLY A 334 5.40 11.78 7.99
C GLY A 334 5.42 12.13 6.52
N ALA A 335 6.50 11.72 5.87
CA ALA A 335 6.76 11.95 4.45
C ALA A 335 6.72 10.66 3.64
N ILE A 336 6.16 10.73 2.43
CA ILE A 336 6.21 9.66 1.43
C ILE A 336 6.96 10.14 0.19
N PHE A 337 7.69 9.20 -0.41
CA PHE A 337 8.46 9.40 -1.63
C PHE A 337 8.20 8.23 -2.57
N ASN A 338 8.35 8.48 -3.87
CA ASN A 338 8.53 7.40 -4.81
C ASN A 338 9.88 6.69 -4.55
N PHE A 339 10.00 5.44 -5.00
CA PHE A 339 11.23 4.67 -4.88
C PHE A 339 11.61 4.02 -6.21
N ILE A 340 10.84 3.01 -6.65
CA ILE A 340 11.09 2.27 -7.90
C ILE A 340 9.82 2.26 -8.74
N GLU A 341 9.93 2.53 -10.04
CA GLU A 341 8.85 2.45 -11.02
C GLU A 341 9.12 1.38 -12.08
N GLY A 342 8.08 1.00 -12.84
CA GLY A 342 8.23 0.10 -13.98
C GLY A 342 8.35 -1.37 -13.57
N LEU A 343 7.75 -1.74 -12.45
CA LEU A 343 7.66 -3.13 -12.04
C LEU A 343 6.66 -3.86 -12.96
N GLN A 344 6.86 -5.18 -13.13
CA GLN A 344 6.17 -5.92 -14.19
C GLN A 344 4.65 -6.12 -13.97
N SER A 345 4.16 -5.96 -12.74
CA SER A 345 2.73 -6.05 -12.40
C SER A 345 2.41 -5.21 -11.14
N GLY A 346 1.16 -5.22 -10.69
CA GLY A 346 0.72 -4.42 -9.54
C GLY A 346 1.27 -4.95 -8.22
N VAL A 347 1.94 -4.11 -7.43
CA VAL A 347 2.59 -4.55 -6.18
C VAL A 347 1.61 -4.53 -5.02
N VAL A 348 1.42 -5.68 -4.36
CA VAL A 348 0.44 -5.84 -3.27
C VAL A 348 1.07 -6.39 -1.99
N ARG A 349 2.16 -7.17 -2.09
CA ARG A 349 2.86 -7.78 -0.95
C ARG A 349 4.35 -7.53 -0.99
N ASN A 350 4.94 -7.35 0.18
CA ASN A 350 6.35 -7.04 0.34
C ASN A 350 6.91 -7.80 1.54
N GLN A 351 8.06 -8.45 1.38
CA GLN A 351 8.70 -9.18 2.48
C GLN A 351 10.22 -9.11 2.34
N PHE A 352 10.92 -8.66 3.38
CA PHE A 352 12.37 -8.78 3.43
C PHE A 352 12.79 -10.21 3.79
N ASN A 353 13.89 -10.66 3.18
CA ASN A 353 14.63 -11.82 3.68
C ASN A 353 15.72 -11.39 4.68
N GLU A 354 16.38 -12.36 5.31
CA GLU A 354 17.46 -12.12 6.29
C GLU A 354 18.67 -11.37 5.72
N GLN A 355 18.86 -11.42 4.39
CA GLN A 355 19.92 -10.71 3.68
C GLN A 355 19.48 -9.29 3.23
N GLY A 356 18.33 -8.80 3.70
CA GLY A 356 17.82 -7.48 3.34
C GLY A 356 17.43 -7.34 1.87
N VAL A 357 17.12 -8.44 1.18
CA VAL A 357 16.51 -8.42 -0.16
C VAL A 357 15.01 -8.32 0.01
N LEU A 358 14.40 -7.33 -0.65
CA LEU A 358 12.95 -7.12 -0.62
C LEU A 358 12.29 -7.96 -1.72
N TYR A 359 11.46 -8.92 -1.33
CA TYR A 359 10.61 -9.66 -2.25
C TYR A 359 9.30 -8.89 -2.47
N VAL A 360 8.91 -8.78 -3.73
CA VAL A 360 7.82 -7.94 -4.21
C VAL A 360 6.81 -8.85 -4.92
N GLY A 361 5.71 -9.15 -4.22
CA GLY A 361 4.61 -9.97 -4.69
C GLY A 361 3.59 -9.15 -5.46
N GLN A 362 3.23 -9.62 -6.66
CA GLN A 362 2.48 -8.81 -7.62
C GLN A 362 1.25 -9.51 -8.19
N THR A 363 0.20 -8.71 -8.43
CA THR A 363 -1.03 -9.12 -9.09
C THR A 363 -1.76 -7.93 -9.73
N GLY A 364 -2.14 -8.10 -10.99
CA GLY A 364 -3.09 -7.27 -11.74
C GLY A 364 -4.46 -7.93 -11.86
N ARG A 365 -4.75 -8.99 -11.10
CA ARG A 365 -6.04 -9.67 -11.15
C ARG A 365 -7.13 -8.78 -10.55
N GLY A 366 -8.22 -8.59 -11.29
CA GLY A 366 -9.39 -7.80 -10.88
C GLY A 366 -9.26 -6.30 -11.12
N TRP A 367 -8.02 -5.78 -11.18
CA TRP A 367 -7.74 -4.36 -11.39
C TRP A 367 -6.50 -4.20 -12.26
N ARG A 368 -6.58 -3.34 -13.28
CA ARG A 368 -5.47 -3.11 -14.20
C ARG A 368 -4.26 -2.49 -13.47
N SER A 369 -3.08 -3.02 -13.77
CA SER A 369 -1.78 -2.47 -13.37
C SER A 369 -1.11 -1.74 -14.54
N ALA A 370 -0.16 -0.86 -14.25
CA ALA A 370 0.70 -0.23 -15.25
C ALA A 370 1.66 -1.23 -15.89
N GLY A 371 2.19 -2.16 -15.08
CA GLY A 371 2.92 -3.34 -15.57
C GLY A 371 2.02 -4.26 -16.39
N ASP A 372 2.61 -4.91 -17.39
CA ASP A 372 1.92 -5.67 -18.43
C ASP A 372 1.63 -7.13 -18.04
N LYS A 373 2.27 -7.64 -16.99
CA LYS A 373 2.02 -9.00 -16.47
C LYS A 373 0.79 -9.03 -15.57
N ILE A 374 0.05 -10.13 -15.62
CA ILE A 374 -1.15 -10.36 -14.79
C ILE A 374 -0.76 -10.64 -13.33
N PHE A 375 0.41 -11.19 -13.08
CA PHE A 375 1.00 -11.42 -11.77
C PHE A 375 2.52 -11.52 -11.90
N GLY A 376 3.22 -11.53 -10.77
CA GLY A 376 4.66 -11.70 -10.77
C GLY A 376 5.26 -11.76 -9.38
N LEU A 377 6.52 -12.14 -9.35
CA LEU A 377 7.39 -12.06 -8.18
C LEU A 377 8.70 -11.43 -8.65
N GLN A 378 9.09 -10.32 -8.01
CA GLN A 378 10.38 -9.67 -8.25
C GLN A 378 11.11 -9.51 -6.92
N THR A 379 12.42 -9.35 -6.99
CA THR A 379 13.24 -8.96 -5.86
C THR A 379 13.84 -7.59 -6.11
N VAL A 380 14.03 -6.83 -5.04
CA VAL A 380 14.79 -5.59 -5.04
C VAL A 380 15.94 -5.77 -4.08
N ARG A 381 17.16 -5.56 -4.56
CA ARG A 381 18.38 -5.70 -3.77
C ARG A 381 19.24 -4.47 -3.92
N TRP A 382 19.76 -4.00 -2.80
CA TRP A 382 20.82 -3.00 -2.78
C TRP A 382 22.19 -3.66 -3.00
N ASP A 383 23.06 -3.05 -3.81
CA ASP A 383 24.41 -3.54 -4.11
C ASP A 383 25.38 -3.46 -2.92
N ARG A 384 24.96 -2.81 -1.83
CA ARG A 384 25.73 -2.55 -0.60
C ARG A 384 26.99 -1.70 -0.79
N GLN A 385 27.06 -0.97 -1.91
CA GLN A 385 28.22 -0.16 -2.29
C GLN A 385 27.79 1.25 -2.67
N THR A 386 26.77 1.36 -3.52
CA THR A 386 26.33 2.62 -4.10
C THR A 386 25.25 3.24 -3.22
N THR A 387 25.62 4.25 -2.44
CA THR A 387 24.60 5.09 -1.80
C THR A 387 23.88 5.92 -2.88
N PRO A 388 22.54 5.87 -3.00
CA PRO A 388 21.80 6.68 -3.96
C PRO A 388 21.79 8.16 -3.57
N VAL A 389 21.53 9.08 -4.49
CA VAL A 389 21.27 10.50 -4.17
C VAL A 389 19.77 10.70 -4.02
N GLU A 390 19.31 10.81 -2.77
CA GLU A 390 17.91 10.75 -2.39
C GLU A 390 17.59 11.74 -1.28
N MET A 391 16.32 12.19 -1.20
CA MET A 391 15.79 12.83 0.00
C MET A 391 15.57 11.75 1.06
N LEU A 392 16.50 11.59 1.99
CA LEU A 392 16.40 10.62 3.07
C LEU A 392 15.15 10.85 3.94
N SER A 393 14.84 12.10 4.28
CA SER A 393 13.61 12.45 5.02
C SER A 393 13.18 13.89 4.78
N ILE A 394 11.88 14.16 4.97
CA ILE A 394 11.35 15.51 5.20
C ILE A 394 10.75 15.47 6.61
N GLY A 395 11.29 16.28 7.52
CA GLY A 395 10.91 16.30 8.93
C GLY A 395 10.42 17.67 9.37
N LEU A 396 9.51 17.70 10.34
CA LEU A 396 8.99 18.94 10.89
C LEU A 396 9.99 19.57 11.87
N THR A 397 10.16 20.89 11.78
CA THR A 397 10.85 21.70 12.80
C THR A 397 9.84 22.63 13.49
N THR A 398 10.27 23.43 14.46
CA THR A 398 9.40 24.44 15.08
C THR A 398 9.09 25.65 14.18
N ARG A 399 9.81 25.80 13.05
CA ARG A 399 9.73 26.99 12.16
C ARG A 399 9.49 26.65 10.68
N GLY A 400 9.29 25.38 10.34
CA GLY A 400 9.21 24.92 8.96
C GLY A 400 9.65 23.46 8.83
N PHE A 401 10.41 23.13 7.80
CA PHE A 401 10.78 21.74 7.50
C PHE A 401 12.28 21.57 7.31
N GLU A 402 12.81 20.42 7.72
CA GLU A 402 14.15 19.97 7.39
C GLU A 402 14.06 18.90 6.30
N ILE A 403 14.80 19.06 5.21
CA ILE A 403 15.03 17.99 4.24
C ILE A 403 16.44 17.44 4.50
N ARG A 404 16.53 16.15 4.80
CA ARG A 404 17.80 15.42 4.95
C ARG A 404 18.06 14.62 3.69
N PHE A 405 19.29 14.64 3.18
CA PHE A 405 19.72 13.88 2.02
C PHE A 405 20.53 12.66 2.42
N THR A 406 20.63 11.67 1.54
CA THR A 406 21.50 10.49 1.72
C THR A 406 22.97 10.80 1.48
N GLN A 407 23.28 11.92 0.81
CA GLN A 407 24.64 12.34 0.47
C GLN A 407 24.77 13.87 0.49
N PRO A 408 26.00 14.41 0.59
CA PRO A 408 26.24 15.84 0.48
C PRO A 408 25.78 16.38 -0.88
N MET A 409 24.93 17.40 -0.86
CA MET A 409 24.40 18.06 -2.04
C MET A 409 25.23 19.28 -2.45
N ASP A 410 25.07 19.71 -3.71
CA ASP A 410 25.62 20.99 -4.16
C ASP A 410 25.02 22.13 -3.34
N MET A 411 25.88 22.83 -2.58
CA MET A 411 25.43 23.84 -1.62
C MET A 411 24.87 25.09 -2.30
N LYS A 412 25.31 25.41 -3.53
CA LYS A 412 24.79 26.58 -4.26
C LYS A 412 23.37 26.30 -4.74
N ALA A 413 23.13 25.12 -5.32
CA ALA A 413 21.81 24.67 -5.71
C ALA A 413 20.88 24.57 -4.49
N LEU A 414 21.34 23.99 -3.36
CA LEU A 414 20.54 23.93 -2.14
C LEU A 414 20.18 25.33 -1.59
N ALA A 415 21.04 26.32 -1.72
CA ALA A 415 20.78 27.67 -1.21
C ALA A 415 19.87 28.52 -2.11
N ASP A 416 19.67 28.13 -3.37
CA ASP A 416 18.88 28.88 -4.34
C ASP A 416 17.40 28.44 -4.30
N ALA A 417 16.55 29.36 -3.83
CA ALA A 417 15.12 29.16 -3.69
C ALA A 417 14.40 28.84 -5.01
N SER A 418 14.97 29.17 -6.17
CA SER A 418 14.39 28.87 -7.49
C SER A 418 14.30 27.36 -7.78
N HIS A 419 15.08 26.54 -7.09
CA HIS A 419 15.02 25.08 -7.19
C HIS A 419 13.88 24.47 -6.35
N TYR A 420 13.17 25.24 -5.54
CA TYR A 420 12.15 24.76 -4.61
C TYR A 420 10.75 25.13 -5.08
N GLU A 421 9.97 24.12 -5.46
CA GLU A 421 8.53 24.25 -5.69
C GLU A 421 7.78 23.58 -4.54
N ILE A 422 7.19 24.41 -3.67
CA ILE A 422 6.45 23.93 -2.50
C ILE A 422 5.01 24.39 -2.60
N GLU A 423 4.11 23.48 -2.27
CA GLU A 423 2.68 23.75 -2.22
C GLU A 423 2.01 22.86 -1.17
N HIS A 424 0.83 23.27 -0.71
CA HIS A 424 0.03 22.45 0.19
C HIS A 424 -1.44 22.41 -0.22
N TRP A 425 -2.14 21.36 0.22
CA TRP A 425 -3.58 21.21 0.07
C TRP A 425 -4.13 20.38 1.22
N HIS A 426 -5.44 20.15 1.24
CA HIS A 426 -6.06 19.13 2.08
C HIS A 426 -7.02 18.26 1.25
N TYR A 427 -7.40 17.12 1.83
CA TYR A 427 -8.45 16.28 1.29
C TYR A 427 -9.73 16.48 2.08
N LEU A 428 -10.85 16.55 1.36
CA LEU A 428 -12.19 16.65 1.90
C LEU A 428 -12.58 15.31 2.53
N TYR A 429 -13.16 15.37 3.73
CA TYR A 429 -13.78 14.23 4.39
C TYR A 429 -15.29 14.28 4.14
N ARG A 430 -15.79 13.34 3.33
CA ARG A 430 -17.13 13.35 2.72
C ARG A 430 -17.52 11.95 2.18
N PRO A 431 -18.81 11.67 1.96
CA PRO A 431 -19.27 10.38 1.41
C PRO A 431 -19.01 10.18 -0.08
N GLU A 432 -18.76 11.24 -0.85
CA GLU A 432 -18.47 11.10 -2.27
C GLU A 432 -17.16 10.37 -2.51
N TYR A 433 -17.09 9.63 -3.61
CA TYR A 433 -15.93 8.83 -3.94
C TYR A 433 -14.70 9.71 -4.18
N GLY A 434 -13.77 9.70 -3.22
CA GLY A 434 -12.54 10.46 -3.27
C GLY A 434 -12.67 11.94 -3.01
N SER A 435 -11.52 12.59 -3.06
CA SER A 435 -11.40 14.02 -2.86
C SER A 435 -10.45 14.63 -3.89
N PRO A 436 -10.77 15.84 -4.41
CA PRO A 436 -9.75 16.65 -5.04
C PRO A 436 -8.68 17.08 -4.03
N LYS A 437 -7.58 17.62 -4.53
CA LYS A 437 -6.64 18.43 -3.74
C LYS A 437 -7.25 19.80 -3.49
N ALA A 438 -7.94 19.98 -2.37
CA ALA A 438 -8.68 21.20 -2.05
C ALA A 438 -7.78 22.30 -1.49
N ASP A 439 -8.06 23.55 -1.88
CA ASP A 439 -7.33 24.76 -1.48
C ASP A 439 -5.83 24.68 -1.73
N ARG A 440 -5.46 24.17 -2.91
CA ARG A 440 -4.07 24.05 -3.33
C ARG A 440 -3.41 25.45 -3.37
N THR A 441 -2.38 25.62 -2.56
CA THR A 441 -1.71 26.92 -2.33
C THR A 441 -0.20 26.76 -2.47
N LYS A 442 0.45 27.66 -3.20
CA LYS A 442 1.93 27.72 -3.28
C LYS A 442 2.50 28.29 -2.00
N VAL A 443 3.63 27.75 -1.56
CA VAL A 443 4.37 28.20 -0.37
C VAL A 443 5.77 28.61 -0.81
N VAL A 444 6.19 29.81 -0.42
CA VAL A 444 7.56 30.28 -0.63
C VAL A 444 8.25 30.28 0.72
N PRO A 445 9.36 29.55 0.90
CA PRO A 445 10.15 29.63 2.13
C PRO A 445 10.61 31.07 2.39
N GLU A 446 10.43 31.52 3.63
CA GLU A 446 10.94 32.82 4.10
C GLU A 446 12.47 32.79 4.16
N ARG A 447 13.04 31.63 4.49
CA ARG A 447 14.48 31.41 4.55
C ARG A 447 14.83 29.96 4.24
N ILE A 448 15.94 29.79 3.53
CA ILE A 448 16.56 28.49 3.25
C ILE A 448 17.95 28.50 3.89
N GLU A 449 18.20 27.59 4.83
CA GLU A 449 19.48 27.45 5.54
C GLU A 449 20.07 26.07 5.24
N VAL A 450 21.23 26.04 4.61
CA VAL A 450 21.95 24.80 4.26
C VAL A 450 22.97 24.49 5.34
N THR A 451 23.04 23.24 5.80
CA THR A 451 24.07 22.82 6.76
C THR A 451 25.45 22.78 6.11
N HIS A 452 26.51 22.98 6.91
CA HIS A 452 27.89 23.03 6.40
C HIS A 452 28.29 21.77 5.60
N ASP A 453 27.82 20.61 6.05
CA ASP A 453 28.09 19.32 5.44
C ASP A 453 27.32 19.09 4.13
N GLY A 454 26.36 19.97 3.81
CA GLY A 454 25.49 19.84 2.63
C GLY A 454 24.50 18.67 2.72
N MET A 455 24.32 18.08 3.90
CA MET A 455 23.44 16.93 4.11
C MET A 455 22.00 17.34 4.42
N ARG A 456 21.76 18.60 4.80
CA ARG A 456 20.44 19.08 5.21
C ARG A 456 20.17 20.49 4.71
N VAL A 457 18.89 20.76 4.51
CA VAL A 457 18.37 22.10 4.30
C VAL A 457 17.17 22.36 5.19
N HIS A 458 17.16 23.50 5.87
CA HIS A 458 16.03 23.98 6.64
C HIS A 458 15.27 25.03 5.84
N CYS A 459 14.02 24.72 5.51
CA CYS A 459 13.10 25.63 4.87
C CYS A 459 12.19 26.24 5.96
N GLN A 460 12.47 27.47 6.36
CA GLN A 460 11.63 28.22 7.30
C GLN A 460 10.40 28.74 6.54
N MET A 461 9.21 28.33 6.97
CA MET A 461 7.95 28.67 6.30
C MET A 461 6.74 28.40 7.21
N PRO A 462 5.58 29.01 6.92
CA PRO A 462 4.34 28.73 7.65
C PRO A 462 3.93 27.24 7.59
N GLN A 463 3.50 26.74 8.74
CA GLN A 463 3.03 25.37 8.93
C GLN A 463 1.54 25.39 9.28
N LEU A 464 0.73 24.70 8.49
CA LEU A 464 -0.71 24.59 8.66
C LEU A 464 -1.08 23.12 8.92
N GLU A 465 -1.71 22.86 10.06
CA GLU A 465 -2.22 21.53 10.42
C GLU A 465 -3.34 21.09 9.48
N GLY A 466 -3.46 19.77 9.29
CA GLY A 466 -4.43 19.16 8.39
C GLY A 466 -4.10 19.30 6.90
N LYS A 467 -2.84 19.67 6.57
CA LYS A 467 -2.38 19.82 5.18
C LYS A 467 -1.40 18.73 4.77
N VAL A 468 -1.39 18.45 3.48
CA VAL A 468 -0.32 17.71 2.80
C VAL A 468 0.53 18.72 2.04
N TYR A 469 1.83 18.73 2.31
CA TYR A 469 2.83 19.57 1.66
C TYR A 469 3.57 18.75 0.61
N GLN A 470 3.63 19.24 -0.64
CA GLN A 470 4.53 18.71 -1.65
C GLN A 470 5.79 19.55 -1.70
N PHE A 471 6.92 18.86 -1.72
CA PHE A 471 8.24 19.44 -1.94
C PHE A 471 8.76 18.89 -3.26
N ARG A 472 8.94 19.75 -4.26
CA ARG A 472 9.60 19.41 -5.52
C ARG A 472 10.92 20.18 -5.60
N LEU A 473 12.01 19.44 -5.75
CA LEU A 473 13.36 19.98 -5.85
C LEU A 473 13.88 19.82 -7.29
N ASN A 474 13.87 20.90 -8.06
CA ASN A 474 14.16 20.86 -9.50
C ASN A 474 15.67 20.90 -9.76
N GLY A 475 16.19 19.96 -10.56
CA GLY A 475 17.58 20.01 -11.02
C GLY A 475 18.64 19.86 -9.92
N MET A 476 18.27 19.35 -8.74
CA MET A 476 19.21 19.14 -7.65
C MET A 476 20.19 18.00 -7.96
N GLN A 477 21.43 18.17 -7.49
CA GLN A 477 22.50 17.19 -7.63
C GLN A 477 23.37 17.14 -6.37
N SER A 478 24.01 15.99 -6.16
CA SER A 478 25.05 15.79 -5.17
C SER A 478 26.29 16.65 -5.46
N ARG A 479 27.18 16.82 -4.48
CA ARG A 479 28.49 17.48 -4.70
C ARG A 479 29.34 16.80 -5.76
N SER A 480 29.12 15.51 -6.01
CA SER A 480 29.81 14.74 -7.06
C SER A 480 29.12 14.85 -8.43
N GLY A 481 28.09 15.69 -8.57
CA GLY A 481 27.37 15.90 -9.84
C GLY A 481 26.35 14.82 -10.20
N ARG A 482 26.06 13.87 -9.29
CA ARG A 482 25.00 12.87 -9.52
C ARG A 482 23.62 13.46 -9.21
N PRO A 483 22.61 13.29 -10.07
CA PRO A 483 21.29 13.90 -9.90
C PRO A 483 20.50 13.27 -8.75
N LEU A 484 19.61 14.05 -8.13
CA LEU A 484 18.61 13.56 -7.17
C LEU A 484 17.59 12.67 -7.89
N THR A 485 17.53 11.37 -7.55
CA THR A 485 16.72 10.40 -8.31
C THR A 485 15.22 10.63 -8.15
N ASN A 486 14.73 10.77 -6.91
CA ASN A 486 13.34 11.11 -6.63
C ASN A 486 13.23 12.56 -6.13
N PRO A 487 12.93 13.55 -7.01
CA PRO A 487 12.96 14.96 -6.66
C PRO A 487 11.69 15.46 -5.95
N ILE A 488 10.72 14.58 -5.69
CA ILE A 488 9.44 14.95 -5.06
C ILE A 488 9.21 14.14 -3.79
N GLY A 489 8.82 14.82 -2.72
CA GLY A 489 8.33 14.20 -1.50
C GLY A 489 7.07 14.90 -1.00
N TRP A 490 6.22 14.16 -0.30
CA TRP A 490 4.97 14.69 0.26
C TRP A 490 4.92 14.46 1.75
N TYR A 491 4.68 15.51 2.52
CA TYR A 491 4.60 15.48 3.97
C TYR A 491 3.16 15.70 4.45
N THR A 492 2.63 14.81 5.28
CA THR A 492 1.33 15.01 5.95
C THR A 492 1.56 15.70 7.29
N LEU A 493 0.96 16.85 7.55
CA LEU A 493 1.13 17.60 8.81
C LEU A 493 -0.15 17.55 9.64
N ASN A 494 -0.11 16.78 10.73
CA ASN A 494 -1.24 16.64 11.66
C ASN A 494 -1.11 17.58 12.87
N LYS A 495 0.09 17.67 13.44
CA LYS A 495 0.42 18.48 14.60
C LYS A 495 1.71 19.25 14.38
N ARG A 496 1.76 20.49 14.86
CA ARG A 496 2.99 21.29 14.88
C ARG A 496 3.89 20.90 16.05
N ARG A 497 5.21 21.06 15.88
CA ARG A 497 6.13 21.02 17.02
C ARG A 497 5.94 22.28 17.84
N LEU A 498 5.78 22.11 19.15
CA LEU A 498 5.75 23.26 20.07
C LEU A 498 7.16 23.81 20.20
N SER A 499 7.32 25.12 20.20
CA SER A 499 8.58 25.74 20.59
C SER A 499 8.76 25.54 22.10
N ASP A 500 9.92 25.05 22.54
CA ASP A 500 10.27 24.90 23.97
C ASP A 500 10.43 26.24 24.73
N LEU A 501 9.91 27.34 24.18
CA LEU A 501 9.80 28.62 24.86
C LEU A 501 8.58 28.57 25.81
N ARG A 502 8.77 27.91 26.96
CA ARG A 502 8.00 28.21 28.18
C ARG A 502 8.71 29.29 28.98
#